data_AF-A0A9P9PNI7-F1
#
_entry.id   AF-A0A9P9PNI7-F1
#
_cell.length_a   1.000
_cell.length_b   1.000
_cell.length_c   1.000
_cell.angle_alpha   90.00
_cell.angle_beta   90.00
_cell.angle_gamma   90.00
#
_symmetry.space_group_name_H-M   'P 1'
#
loop_
_entity.id
_entity.type
_entity.pdbx_description
1 polymer ?
#
loop_
_entity_poly.entity_id
_entity_poly.type
_entity_poly.pdbx_seq_one_letter_code
_entity_poly.pdbx_strand_id
1 'polypeptide(L)'
;MKIAISLFLSVAVGTAVPRGDAKLDAIDKDDFVYVDGLRLFDSKGLHYLTGINYWACMNLAADASSGGDYPRLITELDQMAAKGINHLRIMAASEGAPTPQPFRMNPPLLEAPGEYNENIFKGLDVCLAEMSKRGMRATMTLGNEWQWSGGFAQFVSWATDDTPIPYPESWNLTAPPQREVPGTGWGNYTRQGIDAAPYREFTAFSNLIYNNSQAEEWYKDHIKTVMSRRNTITGRLYTEDPTIMTWQLANEPQASDEIGWTGPYNIFLKPNPDDLLFPWVDRISSYIRSLSPKQLVSVGLESKQGEYYFKKVHNFSTVDYATTHCWVQNWGVYDMYNSSEANLKKAQDFAQDFMRNSSRWAAEIGKPVFLEEFGMARDNWENKDKEYPYLSSASTSHKDAYFKTIIGTVMDEFRDGGAYIGTSPWAYGGVYRPETQHVNEFGMVWAGDPPHESPGWYDLYDSDQAMDIVHTQQRIIAKWIAENGKNSTGY
;
A
#
# COMPACT_ATOMS: atom_id res chain seq x y z
N MET A 1 38.23 -48.79 -17.39
CA MET A 1 36.96 -48.75 -16.63
C MET A 1 36.53 -47.29 -16.58
N LYS A 2 35.59 -46.89 -17.45
CA LYS A 2 35.09 -45.51 -17.56
C LYS A 2 33.90 -45.39 -16.61
N ILE A 3 33.97 -44.50 -15.63
CA ILE A 3 32.84 -44.17 -14.75
C ILE A 3 32.18 -42.93 -15.34
N ALA A 4 30.96 -43.11 -15.83
CA ALA A 4 30.11 -42.05 -16.34
C ALA A 4 29.49 -41.29 -15.16
N ILE A 5 29.66 -39.98 -15.14
CA ILE A 5 28.95 -39.07 -14.24
C ILE A 5 27.74 -38.55 -15.04
N SER A 6 26.54 -39.03 -14.69
CA SER A 6 25.29 -38.50 -15.25
C SER A 6 24.96 -37.16 -14.59
N LEU A 7 25.04 -36.09 -15.39
CA LEU A 7 24.47 -34.78 -15.07
C LEU A 7 22.93 -34.88 -15.21
N PHE A 8 22.20 -34.74 -14.11
CA PHE A 8 20.75 -34.50 -14.17
C PHE A 8 20.50 -33.01 -14.44
N LEU A 9 20.16 -32.67 -15.69
CA LEU A 9 19.53 -31.39 -16.00
C LEU A 9 18.09 -31.42 -15.47
N SER A 10 17.80 -30.63 -14.44
CA SER A 10 16.43 -30.32 -14.04
C SER A 10 15.85 -29.30 -15.03
N VAL A 11 15.05 -29.77 -15.98
CA VAL A 11 14.22 -28.88 -16.81
C VAL A 11 13.03 -28.48 -15.95
N ALA A 12 13.04 -27.24 -15.45
CA ALA A 12 11.85 -26.63 -14.87
C ALA A 12 10.84 -26.42 -16.02
N VAL A 13 9.85 -27.31 -16.10
CA VAL A 13 8.71 -27.16 -17.00
C VAL A 13 7.85 -26.05 -16.40
N GLY A 14 8.00 -24.83 -16.91
CA GLY A 14 7.09 -23.73 -16.62
C GLY A 14 5.67 -24.13 -17.04
N THR A 15 4.80 -24.37 -16.07
CA THR A 15 3.37 -24.54 -16.32
C THR A 15 2.83 -23.19 -16.75
N ALA A 16 2.58 -23.04 -18.05
CA ALA A 16 1.84 -21.90 -18.57
C ALA A 16 0.46 -21.86 -17.89
N VAL A 17 0.21 -20.81 -17.10
CA VAL A 17 -1.11 -20.53 -16.55
C VAL A 17 -2.07 -20.34 -17.73
N PRO A 18 -3.21 -21.05 -17.79
CA PRO A 18 -4.20 -20.85 -18.84
C PRO A 18 -4.66 -19.38 -18.81
N ARG A 19 -4.45 -18.65 -19.91
CA ARG A 19 -5.07 -17.33 -20.11
C ARG A 19 -6.58 -17.52 -20.13
N GLY A 20 -7.28 -17.05 -19.10
CA GLY A 20 -8.73 -16.94 -19.13
C GLY A 20 -9.13 -16.02 -20.29
N ASP A 21 -10.11 -16.44 -21.08
CA ASP A 21 -10.54 -15.86 -22.37
C ASP A 21 -11.17 -14.44 -22.31
N ALA A 22 -10.99 -13.68 -21.23
CA ALA A 22 -11.38 -12.28 -21.19
C ALA A 22 -10.21 -11.42 -21.70
N LYS A 23 -10.31 -10.88 -22.91
CA LYS A 23 -9.48 -9.75 -23.32
C LYS A 23 -9.74 -8.61 -22.33
N LEU A 24 -8.76 -8.32 -21.48
CA LEU A 24 -8.77 -7.08 -20.72
C LEU A 24 -8.41 -5.96 -21.69
N ASP A 25 -9.32 -5.01 -21.84
CA ASP A 25 -9.10 -3.85 -22.70
C ASP A 25 -8.30 -2.80 -21.94
N ALA A 26 -7.41 -2.12 -22.65
CA ALA A 26 -6.67 -1.00 -22.09
C ALA A 26 -7.63 0.11 -21.64
N ILE A 27 -7.21 0.92 -20.67
CA ILE A 27 -8.03 2.04 -20.19
C ILE A 27 -8.16 3.09 -21.29
N ASP A 28 -9.39 3.45 -21.63
CA ASP A 28 -9.67 4.48 -22.63
C ASP A 28 -9.22 5.86 -22.16
N LYS A 29 -8.69 6.64 -23.09
CA LYS A 29 -7.99 7.91 -22.83
C LYS A 29 -8.78 9.00 -22.08
N ASP A 30 -10.11 8.92 -22.11
CA ASP A 30 -11.02 9.92 -21.54
C ASP A 30 -11.86 9.32 -20.39
N ASP A 31 -11.61 8.05 -20.03
CA ASP A 31 -12.38 7.29 -19.06
C ASP A 31 -11.88 7.56 -17.63
N PHE A 32 -12.11 8.74 -17.07
CA PHE A 32 -11.72 9.04 -15.67
C PHE A 32 -12.78 8.53 -14.69
N VAL A 33 -12.33 7.95 -13.57
CA VAL A 33 -13.22 7.58 -12.46
C VAL A 33 -13.65 8.86 -11.72
N TYR A 34 -14.94 8.98 -11.40
CA TYR A 34 -15.49 10.10 -10.64
C TYR A 34 -16.35 9.62 -9.48
N VAL A 35 -16.57 10.50 -8.51
CA VAL A 35 -17.47 10.27 -7.36
C VAL A 35 -18.86 10.83 -7.67
N ASP A 36 -19.89 10.04 -7.40
CA ASP A 36 -21.28 10.50 -7.32
C ASP A 36 -21.94 9.90 -6.06
N GLY A 37 -22.31 10.78 -5.13
CA GLY A 37 -22.73 10.43 -3.78
C GLY A 37 -21.68 9.57 -3.06
N LEU A 38 -22.08 8.36 -2.65
CA LEU A 38 -21.22 7.41 -1.94
C LEU A 38 -20.57 6.37 -2.86
N ARG A 39 -20.56 6.61 -4.18
CA ARG A 39 -20.13 5.62 -5.17
C ARG A 39 -19.14 6.20 -6.16
N LEU A 40 -18.41 5.28 -6.80
CA LEU A 40 -17.52 5.57 -7.91
C LEU A 40 -18.20 5.18 -9.22
N PHE A 41 -17.90 5.92 -10.27
CA PHE A 41 -18.36 5.63 -11.61
C PHE A 41 -17.24 5.85 -12.62
N ASP A 42 -17.27 5.09 -13.71
CA ASP A 42 -16.47 5.29 -14.91
C ASP A 42 -17.40 5.27 -16.15
N SER A 43 -16.85 5.28 -17.36
CA SER A 43 -17.64 5.23 -18.60
C SER A 43 -18.50 3.98 -18.76
N LYS A 44 -18.23 2.91 -18.00
CA LYS A 44 -18.98 1.65 -17.99
C LYS A 44 -20.06 1.62 -16.89
N GLY A 45 -20.10 2.63 -16.03
CA GLY A 45 -21.11 2.81 -14.98
C GLY A 45 -20.55 2.64 -13.58
N LEU A 46 -21.34 2.03 -12.69
CA LEU A 46 -20.97 1.84 -11.29
C LEU A 46 -19.66 1.06 -11.15
N HIS A 47 -18.69 1.67 -10.50
CA HIS A 47 -17.33 1.16 -10.36
C HIS A 47 -17.06 0.74 -8.90
N TYR A 48 -16.43 -0.42 -8.72
CA TYR A 48 -16.03 -0.95 -7.41
C TYR A 48 -14.56 -1.39 -7.48
N LEU A 49 -13.80 -1.06 -6.44
CA LEU A 49 -12.37 -1.33 -6.38
C LEU A 49 -12.13 -2.74 -5.80
N THR A 50 -11.78 -3.67 -6.68
CA THR A 50 -11.10 -4.92 -6.28
C THR A 50 -9.61 -4.63 -6.34
N GLY A 51 -9.09 -4.07 -5.25
CA GLY A 51 -7.74 -3.56 -5.17
C GLY A 51 -6.73 -4.55 -4.60
N ILE A 52 -5.45 -4.18 -4.65
CA ILE A 52 -4.36 -4.74 -3.84
C ILE A 52 -3.20 -3.73 -3.75
N ASN A 53 -2.45 -3.75 -2.64
CA ASN A 53 -1.25 -2.91 -2.52
C ASN A 53 -0.08 -3.56 -3.25
N TYR A 54 0.63 -2.75 -4.04
CA TYR A 54 1.78 -3.16 -4.83
C TYR A 54 2.82 -2.03 -4.89
N TRP A 55 3.23 -1.54 -3.71
CA TRP A 55 4.08 -0.37 -3.54
C TRP A 55 5.41 -0.46 -4.30
N ALA A 56 5.96 -1.66 -4.46
CA ALA A 56 7.22 -1.91 -5.15
C ALA A 56 7.14 -1.78 -6.69
N CYS A 57 5.95 -1.55 -7.27
CA CYS A 57 5.74 -1.54 -8.72
C CYS A 57 6.73 -0.64 -9.47
N MET A 58 6.98 0.57 -8.96
CA MET A 58 7.93 1.52 -9.54
C MET A 58 9.35 0.94 -9.66
N ASN A 59 9.88 0.37 -8.56
CA ASN A 59 11.22 -0.19 -8.54
C ASN A 59 11.33 -1.51 -9.30
N LEU A 60 10.31 -2.39 -9.20
CA LEU A 60 10.27 -3.64 -9.96
C LEU A 60 10.19 -3.39 -11.48
N ALA A 61 9.53 -2.32 -11.90
CA ALA A 61 9.40 -1.92 -13.30
C ALA A 61 10.64 -1.23 -13.88
N ALA A 62 11.59 -0.81 -13.03
CA ALA A 62 12.83 -0.21 -13.49
C ALA A 62 13.71 -1.22 -14.24
N ASP A 63 14.75 -0.72 -14.92
CA ASP A 63 15.73 -1.57 -15.58
C ASP A 63 16.48 -2.45 -14.55
N ALA A 64 16.94 -3.62 -14.99
CA ALA A 64 17.69 -4.55 -14.15
C ALA A 64 18.95 -3.90 -13.53
N SER A 65 19.59 -2.97 -14.24
CA SER A 65 20.74 -2.19 -13.74
C SER A 65 20.38 -1.16 -12.66
N SER A 66 19.10 -1.01 -12.35
CA SER A 66 18.57 -0.19 -11.26
C SER A 66 17.79 -1.04 -10.25
N GLY A 67 18.01 -2.36 -10.27
CA GLY A 67 17.45 -3.30 -9.30
C GLY A 67 16.04 -3.77 -9.63
N GLY A 68 15.51 -3.48 -10.82
CA GLY A 68 14.20 -3.94 -11.27
C GLY A 68 14.20 -5.36 -11.85
N ASP A 69 12.99 -5.90 -12.02
CA ASP A 69 12.73 -7.23 -12.54
C ASP A 69 11.43 -7.19 -13.39
N TYR A 70 11.56 -6.67 -14.61
CA TYR A 70 10.44 -6.52 -15.52
C TYR A 70 9.71 -7.84 -15.85
N PRO A 71 10.38 -8.98 -16.10
CA PRO A 71 9.68 -10.26 -16.29
C PRO A 71 8.83 -10.67 -15.08
N ARG A 72 9.33 -10.45 -13.86
CA ARG A 72 8.55 -10.67 -12.64
C ARG A 72 7.35 -9.73 -12.57
N LEU A 73 7.53 -8.43 -12.80
CA LEU A 73 6.43 -7.46 -12.84
C LEU A 73 5.30 -7.92 -13.77
N ILE A 74 5.64 -8.33 -15.00
CA ILE A 74 4.64 -8.79 -15.97
C ILE A 74 3.90 -10.03 -15.48
N THR A 75 4.63 -10.98 -14.89
CA THR A 75 4.03 -12.19 -14.30
C THR A 75 3.05 -11.83 -13.20
N GLU A 76 3.43 -10.94 -12.29
CA GLU A 76 2.63 -10.53 -11.14
C GLU A 76 1.40 -9.71 -11.55
N LEU A 77 1.54 -8.79 -12.53
CA LEU A 77 0.41 -8.06 -13.11
C LEU A 77 -0.58 -9.01 -13.83
N ASP A 78 -0.09 -10.02 -14.56
CA ASP A 78 -0.94 -11.03 -15.19
C ASP A 78 -1.67 -11.90 -14.16
N GLN A 79 -1.01 -12.27 -13.06
CA GLN A 79 -1.61 -13.03 -11.96
C GLN A 79 -2.71 -12.23 -11.26
N MET A 80 -2.46 -10.94 -10.96
CA MET A 80 -3.46 -10.05 -10.38
C MET A 80 -4.66 -9.85 -11.32
N ALA A 81 -4.40 -9.62 -12.60
CA ALA A 81 -5.41 -9.47 -13.63
C ALA A 81 -6.31 -10.72 -13.76
N ALA A 82 -5.72 -11.92 -13.68
CA ALA A 82 -6.45 -13.18 -13.72
C ALA A 82 -7.38 -13.38 -12.51
N LYS A 83 -7.10 -12.72 -11.37
CA LYS A 83 -8.00 -12.69 -10.20
C LYS A 83 -9.04 -11.57 -10.28
N GLY A 84 -9.01 -10.75 -11.33
CA GLY A 84 -9.95 -9.64 -11.53
C GLY A 84 -9.62 -8.39 -10.72
N ILE A 85 -8.40 -8.28 -10.19
CA ILE A 85 -7.92 -7.05 -9.57
C ILE A 85 -7.91 -5.95 -10.61
N ASN A 86 -8.56 -4.84 -10.30
CA ASN A 86 -8.73 -3.69 -11.21
C ASN A 86 -8.10 -2.40 -10.67
N HIS A 87 -7.53 -2.43 -9.48
CA HIS A 87 -6.93 -1.26 -8.83
C HIS A 87 -5.67 -1.65 -8.07
N LEU A 88 -4.58 -0.91 -8.27
CA LEU A 88 -3.37 -1.05 -7.48
C LEU A 88 -3.13 0.24 -6.70
N ARG A 89 -2.87 0.12 -5.40
CA ARG A 89 -2.29 1.21 -4.63
C ARG A 89 -0.77 1.07 -4.69
N ILE A 90 -0.10 2.07 -5.25
CA ILE A 90 1.34 2.05 -5.52
C ILE A 90 2.03 3.26 -4.88
N MET A 91 3.32 3.10 -4.59
CA MET A 91 4.14 4.20 -4.09
C MET A 91 4.70 5.00 -5.27
N ALA A 92 4.47 6.31 -5.23
CA ALA A 92 4.95 7.28 -6.23
C ALA A 92 5.98 8.25 -5.65
N ALA A 93 6.52 7.93 -4.47
CA ALA A 93 7.49 8.73 -3.72
C ALA A 93 8.51 7.81 -3.04
N SER A 94 9.79 8.16 -3.11
CA SER A 94 10.82 7.56 -2.28
C SER A 94 12.04 8.47 -2.22
N GLU A 95 12.45 8.81 -1.02
CA GLU A 95 13.44 9.84 -0.72
C GLU A 95 14.77 9.22 -0.28
N GLY A 96 15.83 9.67 -0.95
CA GLY A 96 17.22 9.35 -0.65
C GLY A 96 17.77 10.16 0.50
N ALA A 97 19.09 10.16 0.61
CA ALA A 97 19.84 10.99 1.54
C ALA A 97 21.31 11.07 1.06
N PRO A 98 22.09 12.04 1.55
CA PRO A 98 23.52 12.15 1.22
C PRO A 98 24.35 10.92 1.62
N THR A 99 23.87 10.15 2.61
CA THR A 99 24.49 8.89 3.06
C THR A 99 23.47 7.76 3.07
N PRO A 100 23.89 6.49 2.87
CA PRO A 100 22.98 5.35 2.91
C PRO A 100 22.18 5.32 4.22
N GLN A 101 20.85 5.26 4.10
CA GLN A 101 19.92 5.19 5.23
C GLN A 101 19.30 3.79 5.34
N PRO A 102 19.02 3.31 6.56
CA PRO A 102 18.41 2.01 6.75
C PRO A 102 16.89 2.03 6.45
N PHE A 103 16.32 0.82 6.38
CA PHE A 103 14.87 0.55 6.41
C PHE A 103 14.04 1.10 5.27
N ARG A 104 14.65 1.62 4.20
CA ARG A 104 13.94 2.26 3.10
C ARG A 104 14.23 1.66 1.73
N MET A 105 13.34 1.96 0.78
CA MET A 105 13.49 1.65 -0.64
C MET A 105 14.80 2.20 -1.20
N ASN A 106 15.51 1.39 -1.99
CA ASN A 106 16.75 1.77 -2.64
C ASN A 106 16.88 1.07 -4.02
N PRO A 107 17.24 1.76 -5.12
CA PRO A 107 17.46 3.21 -5.22
C PRO A 107 16.16 4.03 -5.08
N PRO A 108 16.23 5.26 -4.53
CA PRO A 108 15.08 6.16 -4.36
C PRO A 108 14.69 6.84 -5.67
N LEU A 109 13.47 7.37 -5.74
CA LEU A 109 13.00 8.22 -6.83
C LEU A 109 13.59 9.63 -6.73
N LEU A 110 13.55 10.23 -5.53
CA LEU A 110 14.07 11.56 -5.22
C LEU A 110 15.37 11.40 -4.44
N GLU A 111 16.53 11.62 -5.07
CA GLU A 111 17.84 11.43 -4.44
C GLU A 111 18.15 12.54 -3.43
N ALA A 112 17.79 13.77 -3.78
CA ALA A 112 17.84 14.98 -2.97
C ALA A 112 16.73 15.96 -3.44
N PRO A 113 16.38 17.03 -2.70
CA PRO A 113 15.37 17.98 -3.15
C PRO A 113 15.62 18.51 -4.56
N GLY A 114 14.72 18.20 -5.50
CA GLY A 114 14.82 18.58 -6.92
C GLY A 114 15.67 17.66 -7.81
N GLU A 115 16.35 16.66 -7.24
CA GLU A 115 17.23 15.72 -7.97
C GLU A 115 16.59 14.33 -8.06
N TYR A 116 16.19 13.93 -9.26
CA TYR A 116 15.45 12.69 -9.50
C TYR A 116 16.30 11.62 -10.17
N ASN A 117 16.14 10.38 -9.70
CA ASN A 117 16.65 9.22 -10.38
C ASN A 117 15.75 8.87 -11.58
N GLU A 118 16.17 9.31 -12.77
CA GLU A 118 15.39 9.13 -14.00
C GLU A 118 15.15 7.65 -14.36
N ASN A 119 16.05 6.73 -13.97
CA ASN A 119 15.84 5.30 -14.24
C ASN A 119 14.70 4.73 -13.40
N ILE A 120 14.58 5.17 -12.14
CA ILE A 120 13.45 4.81 -11.27
C ILE A 120 12.17 5.52 -11.69
N PHE A 121 12.25 6.76 -12.13
CA PHE A 121 11.09 7.49 -12.66
C PHE A 121 10.51 6.81 -13.91
N LYS A 122 11.37 6.31 -14.82
CA LYS A 122 10.93 5.47 -15.95
C LYS A 122 10.29 4.15 -15.50
N GLY A 123 10.73 3.58 -14.38
CA GLY A 123 10.05 2.44 -13.77
C GLY A 123 8.58 2.75 -13.46
N LEU A 124 8.29 3.93 -12.89
CA LEU A 124 6.90 4.37 -12.69
C LEU A 124 6.13 4.53 -14.01
N ASP A 125 6.79 5.05 -15.06
CA ASP A 125 6.18 5.18 -16.40
C ASP A 125 5.77 3.79 -16.94
N VAL A 126 6.66 2.79 -16.81
CA VAL A 126 6.45 1.40 -17.25
C VAL A 126 5.35 0.74 -16.43
N CYS A 127 5.38 0.88 -15.10
CA CYS A 127 4.35 0.36 -14.19
C CYS A 127 2.96 0.80 -14.63
N LEU A 128 2.73 2.10 -14.84
CA LEU A 128 1.44 2.63 -15.30
C LEU A 128 1.07 2.12 -16.70
N ALA A 129 2.01 2.09 -17.64
CA ALA A 129 1.75 1.59 -18.99
C ALA A 129 1.33 0.11 -18.98
N GLU A 130 1.94 -0.72 -18.13
CA GLU A 130 1.61 -2.14 -17.99
C GLU A 130 0.30 -2.39 -17.23
N MET A 131 0.01 -1.59 -16.20
CA MET A 131 -1.30 -1.61 -15.52
C MET A 131 -2.43 -1.27 -16.49
N SER A 132 -2.24 -0.22 -17.30
CA SER A 132 -3.23 0.24 -18.26
C SER A 132 -3.63 -0.85 -19.24
N LYS A 133 -2.68 -1.64 -19.77
CA LYS A 133 -2.92 -2.77 -20.67
C LYS A 133 -3.82 -3.86 -20.09
N ARG A 134 -3.98 -3.89 -18.76
CA ARG A 134 -4.78 -4.87 -18.02
C ARG A 134 -6.06 -4.26 -17.43
N GLY A 135 -6.38 -3.02 -17.79
CA GLY A 135 -7.55 -2.32 -17.24
C GLY A 135 -7.39 -1.94 -15.76
N MET A 136 -6.17 -1.93 -15.23
CA MET A 136 -5.90 -1.62 -13.82
C MET A 136 -5.69 -0.12 -13.61
N ARG A 137 -6.33 0.43 -12.58
CA ARG A 137 -6.20 1.81 -12.12
C ARG A 137 -5.18 1.94 -10.99
N ALA A 138 -4.64 3.14 -10.79
CA ALA A 138 -3.66 3.44 -9.75
C ALA A 138 -4.19 4.44 -8.72
N THR A 139 -3.99 4.16 -7.43
CA THR A 139 -3.77 5.20 -6.42
C THR A 139 -2.28 5.51 -6.38
N MET A 140 -1.92 6.77 -6.66
CA MET A 140 -0.56 7.29 -6.62
C MET A 140 -0.29 7.91 -5.27
N THR A 141 0.37 7.19 -4.37
CA THR A 141 0.73 7.69 -3.03
C THR A 141 1.98 8.56 -3.12
N LEU A 142 1.83 9.87 -2.84
CA LEU A 142 2.83 10.91 -3.13
C LEU A 142 3.81 11.20 -2.00
N GLY A 143 3.68 10.51 -0.88
CA GLY A 143 4.52 10.67 0.30
C GLY A 143 4.21 9.60 1.34
N ASN A 144 4.92 9.61 2.46
CA ASN A 144 4.78 8.58 3.48
C ASN A 144 5.09 9.17 4.85
N GLU A 145 4.26 8.84 5.84
CA GLU A 145 4.60 9.10 7.24
C GLU A 145 5.83 8.29 7.66
N TRP A 146 5.89 7.03 7.22
CA TRP A 146 6.85 6.04 7.68
C TRP A 146 8.17 6.09 6.91
N GLN A 147 9.21 5.57 7.57
CA GLN A 147 10.59 5.61 7.11
C GLN A 147 10.86 4.76 5.86
N TRP A 148 9.97 3.85 5.47
CA TRP A 148 10.29 2.82 4.48
C TRP A 148 10.42 3.31 3.05
N SER A 149 10.01 4.55 2.78
CA SER A 149 10.34 5.26 1.55
C SER A 149 11.13 6.53 1.83
N GLY A 150 11.69 6.72 3.02
CA GLY A 150 12.19 8.00 3.51
C GLY A 150 11.08 8.82 4.16
N GLY A 151 10.16 9.36 3.35
CA GLY A 151 8.93 9.98 3.82
C GLY A 151 9.09 11.37 4.42
N PHE A 152 8.10 11.80 5.21
CA PHE A 152 8.06 13.11 5.84
C PHE A 152 9.30 13.41 6.69
N ALA A 153 9.78 12.42 7.44
CA ALA A 153 11.03 12.54 8.19
C ALA A 153 12.21 12.94 7.30
N GLN A 154 12.29 12.45 6.06
CA GLN A 154 13.39 12.81 5.16
C GLN A 154 13.28 14.25 4.65
N PHE A 155 12.08 14.75 4.35
CA PHE A 155 11.87 16.17 4.03
C PHE A 155 12.23 17.07 5.22
N VAL A 156 11.84 16.69 6.43
CA VAL A 156 12.20 17.42 7.66
C VAL A 156 13.71 17.40 7.89
N SER A 157 14.35 16.24 7.73
CA SER A 157 15.80 16.08 7.85
C SER A 157 16.55 17.01 6.91
N TRP A 158 16.23 17.00 5.61
CA TRP A 158 16.81 17.93 4.65
C TRP A 158 16.58 19.40 5.05
N ALA A 159 15.38 19.75 5.54
CA ALA A 159 15.01 21.13 5.85
C ALA A 159 15.64 21.64 7.15
N THR A 160 16.32 20.76 7.88
CA THR A 160 16.96 21.03 9.17
C THR A 160 18.43 20.64 9.14
N ASP A 161 19.11 20.93 8.02
CA ASP A 161 20.54 20.69 7.81
C ASP A 161 20.94 19.21 8.01
N ASP A 162 20.21 18.30 7.37
CA ASP A 162 20.40 16.84 7.46
C ASP A 162 20.36 16.32 8.91
N THR A 163 19.48 16.88 9.74
CA THR A 163 19.29 16.42 11.13
C THR A 163 18.99 14.90 11.13
N PRO A 164 19.69 14.11 11.98
CA PRO A 164 19.47 12.66 12.03
C PRO A 164 18.02 12.30 12.34
N ILE A 165 17.47 11.39 11.52
CA ILE A 165 16.11 10.88 11.70
C ILE A 165 16.10 9.93 12.92
N PRO A 166 15.19 10.11 13.89
CA PRO A 166 15.05 9.23 15.04
C PRO A 166 14.31 7.95 14.63
N TYR A 167 14.96 7.07 13.85
CA TYR A 167 14.32 5.85 13.34
C TYR A 167 13.77 4.97 14.46
N PRO A 168 12.56 4.42 14.31
CA PRO A 168 12.07 3.44 15.25
C PRO A 168 12.72 2.08 15.00
N GLU A 169 12.63 1.21 16.01
CA GLU A 169 12.97 -0.20 15.86
C GLU A 169 12.23 -0.81 14.66
N SER A 170 13.01 -1.37 13.74
CA SER A 170 12.56 -1.87 12.43
C SER A 170 13.27 -3.17 12.10
N TRP A 171 12.76 -3.89 11.09
CA TRP A 171 13.42 -5.09 10.59
C TRP A 171 14.75 -4.72 9.92
N ASN A 172 15.84 -5.28 10.41
CA ASN A 172 17.15 -5.15 9.79
C ASN A 172 17.55 -6.49 9.17
N LEU A 173 17.49 -6.55 7.84
CA LEU A 173 17.85 -7.75 7.09
C LEU A 173 19.33 -8.15 7.25
N THR A 174 20.21 -7.20 7.56
CA THR A 174 21.65 -7.46 7.74
C THR A 174 22.02 -7.91 9.15
N ALA A 175 21.09 -7.80 10.10
CA ALA A 175 21.32 -8.19 11.48
C ALA A 175 21.13 -9.71 11.69
N PRO A 176 21.75 -10.33 12.71
CA PRO A 176 21.60 -11.76 12.96
C PRO A 176 20.13 -12.16 13.25
N PRO A 177 19.69 -13.37 12.86
CA PRO A 177 20.46 -14.43 12.22
C PRO A 177 20.67 -14.22 10.71
N GLN A 178 21.85 -14.63 10.25
CA GLN A 178 22.24 -14.65 8.83
C GLN A 178 22.40 -16.10 8.37
N ARG A 179 22.06 -16.41 7.10
CA ARG A 179 22.38 -17.71 6.50
C ARG A 179 23.85 -17.75 6.07
N GLU A 180 24.35 -18.95 5.75
CA GLU A 180 25.74 -19.14 5.32
C GLU A 180 26.06 -18.43 4.00
N VAL A 181 25.08 -18.29 3.10
CA VAL A 181 25.27 -17.63 1.81
C VAL A 181 25.21 -16.10 2.01
N PRO A 182 26.24 -15.34 1.60
CA PRO A 182 26.23 -13.89 1.70
C PRO A 182 25.01 -13.26 1.01
N GLY A 183 24.43 -12.22 1.60
CA GLY A 183 23.24 -11.56 1.05
C GLY A 183 21.93 -12.29 1.28
N THR A 184 21.94 -13.38 2.06
CA THR A 184 20.76 -14.20 2.35
C THR A 184 20.46 -14.21 3.87
N GLY A 185 20.28 -13.03 4.47
CA GLY A 185 19.90 -12.93 5.88
C GLY A 185 18.46 -13.34 6.16
N TRP A 186 18.16 -13.75 7.40
CA TRP A 186 16.78 -13.64 7.90
C TRP A 186 16.55 -12.23 8.44
N GLY A 187 17.54 -11.69 9.15
CA GLY A 187 17.39 -10.41 9.82
C GLY A 187 16.68 -10.55 11.16
N ASN A 188 16.54 -9.44 11.87
CA ASN A 188 15.70 -9.33 13.04
C ASN A 188 15.18 -7.91 13.22
N TYR A 189 14.09 -7.76 13.99
CA TYR A 189 13.76 -6.47 14.60
C TYR A 189 14.88 -6.11 15.57
N THR A 190 15.51 -4.96 15.35
CA THR A 190 16.67 -4.59 16.14
C THR A 190 16.82 -3.09 16.33
N ARG A 191 17.43 -2.77 17.46
CA ARG A 191 17.97 -1.45 17.79
C ARG A 191 19.49 -1.41 17.61
N GLN A 192 20.10 -2.51 17.21
CA GLN A 192 21.55 -2.61 17.08
C GLN A 192 22.03 -1.92 15.80
N GLY A 193 22.96 -0.98 15.94
CA GLY A 193 23.53 -0.24 14.81
C GLY A 193 22.68 0.96 14.35
N ILE A 194 21.57 1.22 15.05
CA ILE A 194 20.75 2.43 14.89
C ILE A 194 20.53 3.03 16.28
N ASP A 195 20.56 4.36 16.42
CA ASP A 195 20.13 5.01 17.67
C ASP A 195 18.59 5.01 17.71
N ALA A 196 18.01 3.82 17.91
CA ALA A 196 16.57 3.59 17.76
C ALA A 196 15.75 4.41 18.76
N ALA A 197 14.73 5.11 18.25
CA ALA A 197 13.79 5.89 19.04
C ALA A 197 12.43 5.18 19.18
N PRO A 198 11.59 5.58 20.15
CA PRO A 198 10.19 5.17 20.18
C PRO A 198 9.43 5.67 18.94
N TYR A 199 8.44 4.92 18.45
CA TYR A 199 7.59 5.36 17.33
C TYR A 199 6.99 6.76 17.51
N ARG A 200 6.60 7.12 18.74
CA ARG A 200 6.09 8.48 19.05
C ARG A 200 7.09 9.61 18.81
N GLU A 201 8.39 9.32 18.90
CA GLU A 201 9.45 10.30 18.68
C GLU A 201 9.73 10.43 17.17
N PHE A 202 9.70 9.29 16.47
CA PHE A 202 9.71 9.27 15.01
C PHE A 202 8.54 10.06 14.41
N THR A 203 7.30 9.79 14.83
CA THR A 203 6.11 10.51 14.31
C THR A 203 6.14 11.98 14.71
N ALA A 204 6.56 12.33 15.93
CA ALA A 204 6.74 13.73 16.33
C ALA A 204 7.74 14.46 15.42
N PHE A 205 8.81 13.79 15.00
CA PHE A 205 9.78 14.34 14.05
C PHE A 205 9.21 14.45 12.63
N SER A 206 8.57 13.39 12.10
CA SER A 206 7.90 13.39 10.79
C SER A 206 6.85 14.50 10.69
N ASN A 207 6.02 14.66 11.72
CA ASN A 207 4.94 15.64 11.78
C ASN A 207 5.42 17.10 11.76
N LEU A 208 6.72 17.38 11.94
CA LEU A 208 7.28 18.72 11.75
C LEU A 208 7.07 19.24 10.32
N ILE A 209 6.81 18.37 9.33
CA ILE A 209 6.46 18.80 7.97
C ILE A 209 5.18 19.66 7.95
N TYR A 210 4.28 19.52 8.93
CA TYR A 210 3.01 20.26 8.96
C TYR A 210 3.18 21.76 9.23
N ASN A 211 4.33 22.18 9.76
CA ASN A 211 4.64 23.59 10.03
C ASN A 211 6.06 24.03 9.59
N ASN A 212 6.92 23.13 9.11
CA ASN A 212 8.18 23.48 8.47
C ASN A 212 7.95 23.90 7.01
N SER A 213 8.03 25.21 6.74
CA SER A 213 7.74 25.76 5.42
C SER A 213 8.66 25.25 4.31
N GLN A 214 9.94 25.01 4.60
CA GLN A 214 10.88 24.51 3.59
C GLN A 214 10.62 23.05 3.24
N ALA A 215 10.34 22.21 4.26
CA ALA A 215 9.97 20.82 4.06
C ALA A 215 8.68 20.70 3.24
N GLU A 216 7.65 21.51 3.57
CA GLU A 216 6.40 21.53 2.80
C GLU A 216 6.61 22.03 1.36
N GLU A 217 7.48 23.02 1.13
CA GLU A 217 7.80 23.52 -0.20
C GLU A 217 8.43 22.43 -1.07
N TRP A 218 9.46 21.75 -0.57
CA TRP A 218 10.07 20.63 -1.31
C TRP A 218 9.10 19.47 -1.52
N TYR A 219 8.20 19.22 -0.57
CA TYR A 219 7.15 18.25 -0.75
C TYR A 219 6.19 18.63 -1.89
N LYS A 220 5.79 19.90 -1.97
CA LYS A 220 4.98 20.44 -3.08
C LYS A 220 5.71 20.41 -4.42
N ASP A 221 7.02 20.63 -4.43
CA ASP A 221 7.84 20.47 -5.63
C ASP A 221 7.89 19.01 -6.09
N HIS A 222 7.94 18.08 -5.14
CA HIS A 222 7.85 16.65 -5.43
C HIS A 222 6.52 16.27 -6.08
N ILE A 223 5.41 16.62 -5.42
CA ILE A 223 4.05 16.44 -5.94
C ILE A 223 3.93 16.97 -7.37
N LYS A 224 4.36 18.22 -7.60
CA LYS A 224 4.27 18.85 -8.92
C LYS A 224 5.10 18.12 -9.96
N THR A 225 6.30 17.68 -9.61
CA THR A 225 7.19 16.97 -10.53
C THR A 225 6.60 15.63 -10.95
N VAL A 226 6.09 14.84 -10.01
CA VAL A 226 5.42 13.55 -10.30
C VAL A 226 4.16 13.78 -11.13
N MET A 227 3.28 14.69 -10.74
CA MET A 227 2.01 14.93 -11.44
C MET A 227 2.20 15.49 -12.85
N SER A 228 3.25 16.29 -13.08
CA SER A 228 3.55 16.87 -14.40
C SER A 228 4.43 15.98 -15.27
N ARG A 229 4.81 14.78 -14.81
CA ARG A 229 5.59 13.81 -15.58
C ARG A 229 4.88 13.47 -16.89
N ARG A 230 5.64 13.47 -17.98
CA ARG A 230 5.23 12.86 -19.24
C ARG A 230 5.74 11.43 -19.28
N ASN A 231 4.83 10.47 -19.30
CA ASN A 231 5.14 9.06 -19.39
C ASN A 231 5.98 8.78 -20.65
N THR A 232 7.18 8.22 -20.50
CA THR A 232 8.08 7.94 -21.63
C THR A 232 7.62 6.79 -22.53
N ILE A 233 6.69 5.95 -22.07
CA ILE A 233 6.12 4.83 -22.81
C ILE A 233 4.88 5.25 -23.60
N THR A 234 3.95 5.96 -22.95
CA THR A 234 2.65 6.34 -23.55
C THR A 234 2.64 7.74 -24.15
N GLY A 235 3.60 8.59 -23.77
CA GLY A 235 3.68 10.00 -24.17
C GLY A 235 2.68 10.93 -23.47
N ARG A 236 1.84 10.41 -22.55
CA ARG A 236 0.81 11.18 -21.83
C ARG A 236 1.39 11.91 -20.63
N LEU A 237 0.80 13.05 -20.28
CA LEU A 237 1.01 13.62 -18.95
C LEU A 237 0.29 12.77 -17.91
N TYR A 238 0.88 12.59 -16.73
CA TYR A 238 0.24 11.84 -15.65
C TYR A 238 -1.09 12.46 -15.23
N THR A 239 -1.21 13.79 -15.24
CA THR A 239 -2.48 14.50 -15.00
C THR A 239 -3.54 14.29 -16.11
N GLU A 240 -3.16 13.69 -17.23
CA GLU A 240 -4.03 13.37 -18.37
C GLU A 240 -4.17 11.85 -18.58
N ASP A 241 -3.64 11.04 -17.67
CA ASP A 241 -3.67 9.58 -17.76
C ASP A 241 -4.78 9.00 -16.85
N PRO A 242 -5.87 8.46 -17.42
CA PRO A 242 -6.92 7.84 -16.63
C PRO A 242 -6.49 6.55 -15.94
N THR A 243 -5.34 5.96 -16.31
CA THR A 243 -4.74 4.87 -15.51
C THR A 243 -4.53 5.31 -14.07
N ILE A 244 -4.19 6.57 -13.83
CA ILE A 244 -4.17 7.15 -12.49
C ILE A 244 -5.60 7.54 -12.12
N MET A 245 -6.17 6.85 -11.12
CA MET A 245 -7.47 7.17 -10.56
C MET A 245 -7.35 8.27 -9.50
N THR A 246 -6.38 8.13 -8.59
CA THR A 246 -6.28 8.98 -7.40
C THR A 246 -4.86 9.47 -7.17
N TRP A 247 -4.73 10.74 -6.79
CA TRP A 247 -3.56 11.30 -6.11
C TRP A 247 -3.78 11.25 -4.60
N GLN A 248 -2.94 10.52 -3.89
CA GLN A 248 -3.06 10.37 -2.45
C GLN A 248 -2.00 11.20 -1.74
N LEU A 249 -2.44 11.99 -0.75
CA LEU A 249 -1.58 12.92 -0.02
C LEU A 249 -0.38 12.24 0.61
N ALA A 250 -0.55 11.13 1.32
CA ALA A 250 0.54 10.33 1.83
C ALA A 250 0.04 8.98 2.32
N ASN A 251 0.95 8.05 2.54
CA ASN A 251 0.67 6.87 3.32
C ASN A 251 0.61 7.23 4.82
N GLU A 252 -0.54 7.00 5.45
CA GLU A 252 -0.77 7.03 6.90
C GLU A 252 -0.30 8.30 7.65
N PRO A 253 -0.64 9.52 7.23
CA PRO A 253 -0.27 10.72 7.99
C PRO A 253 -0.83 10.67 9.43
N GLN A 254 -0.02 10.97 10.43
CA GLN A 254 -0.42 10.90 11.84
C GLN A 254 -0.89 12.24 12.41
N ALA A 255 -1.65 12.16 13.51
CA ALA A 255 -1.95 13.33 14.34
C ALA A 255 -0.65 13.89 14.95
N SER A 256 -0.55 15.21 15.01
CA SER A 256 0.67 15.91 15.47
C SER A 256 0.67 16.27 16.95
N ASP A 257 -0.51 16.36 17.57
CA ASP A 257 -0.67 16.76 18.96
C ASP A 257 -1.71 15.88 19.66
N GLU A 258 -1.32 14.63 19.90
CA GLU A 258 -2.16 13.64 20.58
C GLU A 258 -2.32 13.96 22.08
N ILE A 259 -3.48 14.52 22.46
CA ILE A 259 -3.79 14.86 23.87
C ILE A 259 -4.33 13.69 24.70
N GLY A 260 -4.19 12.46 24.19
CA GLY A 260 -4.56 11.21 24.84
C GLY A 260 -5.58 10.37 24.07
N TRP A 261 -5.90 9.21 24.63
CA TRP A 261 -6.65 8.15 23.96
C TRP A 261 -8.04 7.92 24.58
N THR A 262 -8.90 7.27 23.82
CA THR A 262 -10.22 6.75 24.23
C THR A 262 -10.35 5.29 23.80
N GLY A 263 -11.26 4.54 24.43
CA GLY A 263 -11.52 3.14 24.06
C GLY A 263 -10.34 2.19 24.29
N PRO A 264 -10.42 0.95 23.75
CA PRO A 264 -9.38 -0.06 23.90
C PRO A 264 -8.17 0.20 22.97
N TYR A 265 -7.07 -0.51 23.22
CA TYR A 265 -5.86 -0.58 22.37
C TYR A 265 -5.07 0.72 22.18
N ASN A 266 -5.50 1.84 22.77
CA ASN A 266 -4.86 3.15 22.63
C ASN A 266 -4.68 3.55 21.15
N ILE A 267 -5.75 3.44 20.36
CA ILE A 267 -5.75 3.85 18.94
C ILE A 267 -6.75 4.97 18.64
N PHE A 268 -7.84 5.11 19.42
CA PHE A 268 -8.79 6.21 19.23
C PHE A 268 -8.32 7.45 19.97
N LEU A 269 -8.12 8.55 19.25
CA LEU A 269 -7.62 9.79 19.84
C LEU A 269 -8.75 10.62 20.46
N LYS A 270 -8.42 11.32 21.54
CA LYS A 270 -9.27 12.41 22.04
C LYS A 270 -9.31 13.54 21.00
N PRO A 271 -10.47 14.16 20.76
CA PRO A 271 -10.57 15.30 19.86
C PRO A 271 -9.61 16.43 20.23
N ASN A 272 -8.73 16.81 19.31
CA ASN A 272 -7.91 18.02 19.40
C ASN A 272 -8.21 18.91 18.18
N PRO A 273 -8.91 20.05 18.32
CA PRO A 273 -9.21 20.92 17.19
C PRO A 273 -8.00 21.69 16.65
N ASP A 274 -6.92 21.78 17.42
CA ASP A 274 -5.72 22.55 17.09
C ASP A 274 -4.63 21.69 16.43
N ASP A 275 -4.91 20.40 16.14
CA ASP A 275 -3.95 19.51 15.49
C ASP A 275 -3.55 20.03 14.10
N LEU A 276 -2.24 20.12 13.85
CA LEU A 276 -1.67 20.68 12.63
C LEU A 276 -1.91 19.79 11.39
N LEU A 277 -2.31 18.53 11.57
CA LEU A 277 -2.70 17.65 10.48
C LEU A 277 -3.83 18.27 9.63
N PHE A 278 -4.85 18.86 10.24
CA PHE A 278 -6.01 19.38 9.49
C PHE A 278 -5.65 20.53 8.54
N PRO A 279 -5.00 21.63 8.98
CA PRO A 279 -4.61 22.67 8.05
C PRO A 279 -3.55 22.21 7.05
N TRP A 280 -2.72 21.20 7.36
CA TRP A 280 -1.80 20.62 6.39
C TRP A 280 -2.56 19.84 5.29
N VAL A 281 -3.53 19.00 5.65
CA VAL A 281 -4.41 18.29 4.69
C VAL A 281 -5.11 19.27 3.77
N ASP A 282 -5.66 20.36 4.29
CA ASP A 282 -6.32 21.39 3.48
C ASP A 282 -5.36 21.99 2.44
N ARG A 283 -4.16 22.39 2.87
CA ARG A 283 -3.14 22.99 1.97
C ARG A 283 -2.68 22.03 0.89
N ILE A 284 -2.35 20.78 1.24
CA ILE A 284 -1.80 19.82 0.27
C ILE A 284 -2.89 19.30 -0.67
N SER A 285 -4.09 18.97 -0.17
CA SER A 285 -5.20 18.53 -1.03
C SER A 285 -5.64 19.63 -1.99
N SER A 286 -5.70 20.89 -1.54
CA SER A 286 -5.98 22.05 -2.40
C SER A 286 -4.91 22.23 -3.48
N TYR A 287 -3.64 22.05 -3.13
CA TYR A 287 -2.54 22.13 -4.07
C TYR A 287 -2.62 21.03 -5.14
N ILE A 288 -2.80 19.76 -4.76
CA ILE A 288 -2.98 18.65 -5.69
C ILE A 288 -4.20 18.89 -6.60
N ARG A 289 -5.35 19.30 -6.03
CA ARG A 289 -6.56 19.60 -6.81
C ARG A 289 -6.32 20.71 -7.84
N SER A 290 -5.50 21.72 -7.52
CA SER A 290 -5.15 22.79 -8.47
C SER A 290 -4.34 22.31 -9.67
N LEU A 291 -3.62 21.19 -9.52
CA LEU A 291 -2.78 20.58 -10.56
C LEU A 291 -3.52 19.51 -11.36
N SER A 292 -4.47 18.78 -10.76
CA SER A 292 -5.30 17.79 -11.44
C SER A 292 -6.80 18.01 -11.20
N PRO A 293 -7.52 18.58 -12.18
CA PRO A 293 -8.97 18.77 -12.07
C PRO A 293 -9.79 17.52 -12.42
N LYS A 294 -9.16 16.45 -12.95
CA LYS A 294 -9.88 15.26 -13.47
C LYS A 294 -9.79 14.04 -12.55
N GLN A 295 -8.67 13.87 -11.86
CA GLN A 295 -8.41 12.69 -11.04
C GLN A 295 -8.85 12.92 -9.61
N LEU A 296 -9.09 11.85 -8.87
CA LEU A 296 -9.51 11.95 -7.48
C LEU A 296 -8.34 12.34 -6.57
N VAL A 297 -8.66 12.83 -5.37
CA VAL A 297 -7.73 13.18 -4.30
C VAL A 297 -8.19 12.51 -3.02
N SER A 298 -7.29 11.79 -2.35
CA SER A 298 -7.54 11.17 -1.04
C SER A 298 -6.40 11.46 -0.07
N VAL A 299 -6.64 11.26 1.23
CA VAL A 299 -5.64 11.57 2.25
C VAL A 299 -4.67 10.40 2.49
N GLY A 300 -5.19 9.18 2.57
CA GLY A 300 -4.42 7.99 2.97
C GLY A 300 -4.35 7.79 4.49
N LEU A 301 -5.34 8.34 5.23
CA LEU A 301 -5.47 8.16 6.67
C LEU A 301 -5.93 6.72 6.99
N GLU A 302 -5.34 6.12 8.02
CA GLU A 302 -5.75 4.80 8.52
C GLU A 302 -7.15 4.82 9.16
N SER A 303 -7.54 5.97 9.69
CA SER A 303 -8.77 6.19 10.44
C SER A 303 -8.87 5.44 11.78
N LYS A 304 -7.77 4.85 12.25
CA LYS A 304 -7.68 4.25 13.59
C LYS A 304 -7.94 5.25 14.71
N GLN A 305 -7.68 6.52 14.44
CA GLN A 305 -7.83 7.67 15.34
C GLN A 305 -9.29 7.92 15.75
N GLY A 306 -10.27 7.36 15.04
CA GLY A 306 -11.69 7.42 15.37
C GLY A 306 -12.49 8.54 14.71
N GLU A 307 -13.78 8.60 15.03
CA GLU A 307 -14.79 9.40 14.32
C GLU A 307 -14.43 10.88 14.13
N TYR A 308 -13.87 11.51 15.17
CA TYR A 308 -13.52 12.93 15.11
C TYR A 308 -12.46 13.21 14.05
N TYR A 309 -11.33 12.50 14.11
CA TYR A 309 -10.23 12.66 13.15
C TYR A 309 -10.65 12.20 11.76
N PHE A 310 -11.40 11.09 11.66
CA PHE A 310 -11.97 10.63 10.40
C PHE A 310 -12.72 11.75 9.68
N LYS A 311 -13.68 12.39 10.37
CA LYS A 311 -14.50 13.43 9.76
C LYS A 311 -13.71 14.70 9.49
N LYS A 312 -12.82 15.10 10.40
CA LYS A 312 -12.03 16.34 10.24
C LYS A 312 -11.06 16.26 9.05
N VAL A 313 -10.38 15.13 8.89
CA VAL A 313 -9.42 14.91 7.80
C VAL A 313 -10.13 14.77 6.46
N HIS A 314 -11.27 14.08 6.40
CA HIS A 314 -11.90 13.75 5.13
C HIS A 314 -12.95 14.75 4.66
N ASN A 315 -13.39 15.74 5.46
CA ASN A 315 -14.51 16.62 5.08
C ASN A 315 -14.10 17.93 4.34
N PHE A 316 -12.89 18.00 3.79
CA PHE A 316 -12.50 19.10 2.88
C PHE A 316 -13.10 18.90 1.48
N SER A 317 -13.55 19.95 0.79
CA SER A 317 -14.14 19.83 -0.56
C SER A 317 -13.17 19.33 -1.62
N THR A 318 -11.87 19.38 -1.34
CA THR A 318 -10.76 18.94 -2.19
C THR A 318 -10.41 17.46 -2.01
N VAL A 319 -10.99 16.77 -1.03
CA VAL A 319 -10.83 15.33 -0.80
C VAL A 319 -12.07 14.62 -1.33
N ASP A 320 -11.96 13.66 -2.25
CA ASP A 320 -13.14 13.08 -2.90
C ASP A 320 -13.70 11.86 -2.18
N TYR A 321 -12.85 11.10 -1.50
CA TYR A 321 -13.25 9.93 -0.72
C TYR A 321 -12.35 9.75 0.50
N ALA A 322 -12.87 9.03 1.50
CA ALA A 322 -12.18 8.70 2.74
C ALA A 322 -11.45 7.36 2.66
N THR A 323 -10.47 7.15 3.53
CA THR A 323 -9.69 5.90 3.58
C THR A 323 -9.74 5.26 4.95
N THR A 324 -9.63 3.93 4.98
CA THR A 324 -9.42 3.16 6.21
C THR A 324 -8.32 2.14 5.99
N HIS A 325 -7.50 1.93 7.02
CA HIS A 325 -6.51 0.86 7.10
C HIS A 325 -6.85 0.01 8.32
N CYS A 326 -6.70 -1.32 8.30
CA CYS A 326 -7.04 -2.17 9.45
C CYS A 326 -5.89 -3.12 9.83
N TRP A 327 -5.13 -2.73 10.86
CA TRP A 327 -3.91 -3.42 11.31
C TRP A 327 -4.07 -4.09 12.67
N VAL A 328 -4.93 -5.12 12.73
CA VAL A 328 -5.32 -5.80 13.98
C VAL A 328 -4.14 -6.34 14.80
N GLN A 329 -3.05 -6.76 14.15
CA GLN A 329 -1.86 -7.22 14.86
C GLN A 329 -1.05 -6.03 15.41
N ASN A 330 -0.74 -5.02 14.59
CA ASN A 330 0.01 -3.84 15.00
C ASN A 330 -0.69 -3.09 16.15
N TRP A 331 -2.03 -3.10 16.18
CA TRP A 331 -2.83 -2.47 17.22
C TRP A 331 -3.08 -3.36 18.46
N GLY A 332 -2.47 -4.54 18.54
CA GLY A 332 -2.60 -5.43 19.70
C GLY A 332 -3.99 -6.08 19.86
N VAL A 333 -4.81 -6.08 18.81
CA VAL A 333 -6.08 -6.80 18.77
C VAL A 333 -5.83 -8.30 18.60
N TYR A 334 -4.86 -8.67 17.76
CA TYR A 334 -4.52 -10.04 17.38
C TYR A 334 -3.07 -10.39 17.73
N ASP A 335 -2.85 -11.60 18.25
CA ASP A 335 -1.52 -12.18 18.47
C ASP A 335 -1.24 -13.32 17.48
N MET A 336 -0.24 -13.16 16.61
CA MET A 336 0.11 -14.14 15.58
C MET A 336 0.68 -15.46 16.11
N TYR A 337 1.00 -15.56 17.41
CA TYR A 337 1.43 -16.82 18.04
C TYR A 337 0.31 -17.53 18.80
N ASN A 338 -0.89 -16.95 18.82
CA ASN A 338 -2.06 -17.51 19.50
C ASN A 338 -3.04 -18.13 18.49
N SER A 339 -3.00 -19.46 18.37
CA SER A 339 -3.82 -20.24 17.44
C SER A 339 -5.28 -20.44 17.87
N SER A 340 -5.75 -19.75 18.92
CA SER A 340 -7.11 -19.95 19.42
C SER A 340 -8.16 -19.26 18.56
N GLU A 341 -9.33 -19.90 18.43
CA GLU A 341 -10.50 -19.29 17.77
C GLU A 341 -10.91 -17.96 18.43
N ALA A 342 -10.72 -17.82 19.75
CA ALA A 342 -11.02 -16.59 20.47
C ALA A 342 -10.14 -15.41 20.01
N ASN A 343 -8.86 -15.66 19.70
CA ASN A 343 -7.95 -14.64 19.17
C ASN A 343 -8.38 -14.18 17.76
N LEU A 344 -8.72 -15.12 16.88
CA LEU A 344 -9.26 -14.82 15.55
C LEU A 344 -10.60 -14.08 15.65
N LYS A 345 -11.52 -14.56 16.49
CA LYS A 345 -12.85 -13.98 16.67
C LYS A 345 -12.77 -12.52 17.15
N LYS A 346 -11.86 -12.23 18.09
CA LYS A 346 -11.59 -10.86 18.55
C LYS A 346 -11.16 -9.94 17.41
N ALA A 347 -10.29 -10.40 16.52
CA ALA A 347 -9.84 -9.64 15.36
C ALA A 347 -10.97 -9.43 14.33
N GLN A 348 -11.78 -10.48 14.09
CA GLN A 348 -12.94 -10.42 13.21
C GLN A 348 -13.99 -9.42 13.72
N ASP A 349 -14.39 -9.52 14.99
CA ASP A 349 -15.40 -8.64 15.59
C ASP A 349 -14.94 -7.17 15.55
N PHE A 350 -13.67 -6.92 15.90
CA PHE A 350 -13.08 -5.59 15.79
C PHE A 350 -13.14 -5.04 14.35
N ALA A 351 -12.75 -5.84 13.35
CA ALA A 351 -12.76 -5.40 11.97
C ALA A 351 -14.18 -5.12 11.46
N GLN A 352 -15.16 -5.96 11.81
CA GLN A 352 -16.56 -5.72 11.42
C GLN A 352 -17.09 -4.39 11.99
N ASP A 353 -16.84 -4.14 13.28
CA ASP A 353 -17.25 -2.91 13.94
C ASP A 353 -16.51 -1.70 13.35
N PHE A 354 -15.22 -1.82 13.08
CA PHE A 354 -14.42 -0.75 12.49
C PHE A 354 -14.91 -0.39 11.07
N MET A 355 -15.22 -1.39 10.23
CA MET A 355 -15.81 -1.15 8.89
C MET A 355 -17.19 -0.49 9.01
N ARG A 356 -18.12 -1.05 9.78
CA ARG A 356 -19.47 -0.48 9.91
C ARG A 356 -19.46 0.95 10.45
N ASN A 357 -18.61 1.22 11.44
CA ASN A 357 -18.48 2.57 12.00
C ASN A 357 -17.91 3.57 11.00
N SER A 358 -16.83 3.21 10.30
CA SER A 358 -16.24 4.10 9.29
C SER A 358 -17.13 4.31 8.08
N SER A 359 -17.90 3.30 7.66
CA SER A 359 -18.96 3.45 6.64
C SER A 359 -20.01 4.48 7.07
N ARG A 360 -20.49 4.40 8.32
CA ARG A 360 -21.40 5.40 8.89
C ARG A 360 -20.79 6.80 8.92
N TRP A 361 -19.54 6.93 9.39
CA TRP A 361 -18.87 8.23 9.45
C TRP A 361 -18.71 8.87 8.06
N ALA A 362 -18.40 8.06 7.06
CA ALA A 362 -18.26 8.48 5.66
C ALA A 362 -19.61 8.94 5.08
N ALA A 363 -20.68 8.18 5.32
CA ALA A 363 -22.03 8.58 4.93
C ALA A 363 -22.48 9.89 5.59
N GLU A 364 -22.15 10.11 6.86
CA GLU A 364 -22.46 11.34 7.60
C GLU A 364 -21.75 12.59 7.05
N ILE A 365 -20.62 12.45 6.35
CA ILE A 365 -19.94 13.54 5.63
C ILE A 365 -20.19 13.48 4.10
N GLY A 366 -21.05 12.58 3.63
CA GLY A 366 -21.44 12.46 2.24
C GLY A 366 -20.33 12.00 1.30
N LYS A 367 -19.39 11.17 1.76
CA LYS A 367 -18.26 10.69 0.96
C LYS A 367 -18.16 9.17 0.93
N PRO A 368 -17.69 8.57 -0.18
CA PRO A 368 -17.32 7.16 -0.19
C PRO A 368 -16.13 6.88 0.75
N VAL A 369 -15.94 5.61 1.11
CA VAL A 369 -14.75 5.16 1.87
C VAL A 369 -14.11 3.93 1.24
N PHE A 370 -12.79 3.91 1.14
CA PHE A 370 -12.01 2.80 0.60
C PHE A 370 -11.20 2.13 1.71
N LEU A 371 -11.37 0.81 1.88
CA LEU A 371 -10.50 0.00 2.74
C LEU A 371 -9.22 -0.26 1.97
N GLU A 372 -8.27 0.65 2.06
CA GLU A 372 -7.12 0.64 1.16
C GLU A 372 -5.90 -0.10 1.70
N GLU A 373 -5.91 -0.48 2.98
CA GLU A 373 -4.97 -1.44 3.57
C GLU A 373 -5.64 -2.30 4.65
N PHE A 374 -5.29 -3.58 4.67
CA PHE A 374 -5.55 -4.48 5.78
C PHE A 374 -4.71 -5.74 5.58
N GLY A 375 -4.30 -6.35 6.68
CA GLY A 375 -3.49 -7.55 6.64
C GLY A 375 -3.62 -8.38 7.91
N MET A 376 -3.20 -9.63 7.80
CA MET A 376 -3.02 -10.55 8.92
C MET A 376 -1.85 -11.46 8.57
N ALA A 377 -1.01 -11.76 9.58
CA ALA A 377 0.10 -12.67 9.42
C ALA A 377 -0.38 -14.07 9.01
N ARG A 378 0.55 -14.90 8.54
CA ARG A 378 0.32 -16.34 8.40
C ARG A 378 0.08 -16.95 9.79
N ASP A 379 -0.14 -18.26 9.82
CA ASP A 379 -0.29 -19.03 11.05
C ASP A 379 1.09 -19.20 11.73
N ASN A 380 1.69 -18.07 12.14
CA ASN A 380 3.09 -17.97 12.59
C ASN A 380 3.38 -18.82 13.83
N TRP A 381 2.36 -19.26 14.59
CA TRP A 381 2.53 -20.28 15.62
C TRP A 381 3.11 -21.60 15.09
N GLU A 382 2.91 -21.92 13.80
CA GLU A 382 3.51 -23.09 13.13
C GLU A 382 5.02 -22.92 12.86
N ASN A 383 5.51 -21.68 12.89
CA ASN A 383 6.91 -21.34 12.67
C ASN A 383 7.64 -20.92 13.96
N LYS A 384 6.96 -20.94 15.12
CA LYS A 384 7.50 -20.39 16.38
C LYS A 384 8.89 -20.91 16.75
N ASP A 385 9.14 -22.19 16.50
CA ASP A 385 10.40 -22.87 16.85
C ASP A 385 11.32 -23.12 15.63
N LYS A 386 11.01 -22.50 14.48
CA LYS A 386 11.82 -22.58 13.25
C LYS A 386 12.86 -21.47 13.18
N GLU A 387 13.72 -21.55 12.17
CA GLU A 387 14.79 -20.59 11.89
C GLU A 387 14.29 -19.18 11.55
N TYR A 388 13.04 -19.06 11.10
CA TYR A 388 12.45 -17.80 10.68
C TYR A 388 10.92 -17.81 10.91
N PRO A 389 10.35 -16.81 11.61
CA PRO A 389 8.92 -16.80 11.95
C PRO A 389 8.01 -16.60 10.74
N TYR A 390 8.51 -16.01 9.66
CA TYR A 390 7.70 -15.62 8.48
C TYR A 390 7.90 -16.54 7.27
N LEU A 391 8.34 -17.78 7.49
CA LEU A 391 8.44 -18.77 6.42
C LEU A 391 7.09 -18.97 5.72
N SER A 392 7.11 -19.05 4.40
CA SER A 392 5.92 -19.29 3.57
C SER A 392 5.32 -20.68 3.78
N SER A 393 6.07 -21.60 4.41
CA SER A 393 5.61 -22.93 4.82
C SER A 393 4.46 -22.95 5.84
N ALA A 394 4.25 -21.87 6.61
CA ALA A 394 3.10 -21.79 7.51
C ALA A 394 1.80 -21.66 6.71
N SER A 395 0.74 -22.28 7.22
CA SER A 395 -0.61 -22.15 6.67
C SER A 395 -1.19 -20.75 6.92
N THR A 396 -2.38 -20.48 6.36
CA THR A 396 -3.02 -19.14 6.41
C THR A 396 -4.43 -19.20 6.98
N SER A 397 -4.74 -20.18 7.83
CA SER A 397 -6.12 -20.44 8.24
C SER A 397 -6.78 -19.25 8.95
N HIS A 398 -6.06 -18.56 9.84
CA HIS A 398 -6.59 -17.35 10.48
C HIS A 398 -6.66 -16.18 9.49
N LYS A 399 -5.62 -15.97 8.67
CA LYS A 399 -5.60 -14.93 7.63
C LYS A 399 -6.78 -15.07 6.68
N ASP A 400 -7.05 -16.27 6.17
CA ASP A 400 -8.13 -16.53 5.21
C ASP A 400 -9.51 -16.33 5.83
N ALA A 401 -9.71 -16.76 7.08
CA ALA A 401 -10.96 -16.54 7.80
C ALA A 401 -11.19 -15.06 8.11
N TYR A 402 -10.14 -14.32 8.48
CA TYR A 402 -10.19 -12.88 8.69
C TYR A 402 -10.50 -12.13 7.39
N PHE A 403 -9.84 -12.48 6.28
CA PHE A 403 -10.05 -11.88 4.95
C PHE A 403 -11.49 -12.07 4.49
N LYS A 404 -12.07 -13.27 4.65
CA LYS A 404 -13.49 -13.51 4.35
C LYS A 404 -14.41 -12.59 5.16
N THR A 405 -14.11 -12.35 6.44
CA THR A 405 -14.91 -11.47 7.31
C THR A 405 -14.82 -10.00 6.91
N ILE A 406 -13.60 -9.46 6.80
CA ILE A 406 -13.43 -8.01 6.56
C ILE A 406 -13.87 -7.64 5.14
N ILE A 407 -13.47 -8.41 4.12
CA ILE A 407 -13.91 -8.21 2.74
C ILE A 407 -15.42 -8.41 2.61
N GLY A 408 -15.96 -9.46 3.26
CA GLY A 408 -17.41 -9.71 3.30
C GLY A 408 -18.19 -8.52 3.86
N THR A 409 -17.71 -7.92 4.95
CA THR A 409 -18.35 -6.76 5.57
C THR A 409 -18.33 -5.54 4.64
N VAL A 410 -17.22 -5.28 3.95
CA VAL A 410 -17.12 -4.19 2.96
C VAL A 410 -18.06 -4.43 1.76
N MET A 411 -18.17 -5.67 1.28
CA MET A 411 -19.12 -6.02 0.22
C MET A 411 -20.58 -5.83 0.66
N ASP A 412 -20.92 -6.18 1.89
CA ASP A 412 -22.25 -5.96 2.44
C ASP A 412 -22.57 -4.46 2.54
N GLU A 413 -21.64 -3.66 3.08
CA GLU A 413 -21.79 -2.19 3.11
C GLU A 413 -21.98 -1.60 1.71
N PHE A 414 -21.24 -2.04 0.70
CA PHE A 414 -21.43 -1.56 -0.67
C PHE A 414 -22.81 -1.92 -1.24
N ARG A 415 -23.28 -3.15 -1.02
CA ARG A 415 -24.55 -3.66 -1.58
C ARG A 415 -25.79 -3.12 -0.86
N ASP A 416 -25.67 -2.87 0.44
CA ASP A 416 -26.79 -2.48 1.30
C ASP A 416 -26.90 -0.95 1.49
N GLY A 417 -26.14 -0.17 0.71
CA GLY A 417 -26.24 1.30 0.69
C GLY A 417 -25.29 2.04 1.65
N GLY A 418 -24.40 1.33 2.34
CA GLY A 418 -23.27 1.90 3.09
C GLY A 418 -22.23 2.57 2.19
N ALA A 419 -21.18 3.17 2.75
CA ALA A 419 -20.29 4.08 2.02
C ALA A 419 -19.06 3.41 1.38
N TYR A 420 -18.82 2.12 1.64
CA TYR A 420 -17.62 1.45 1.13
C TYR A 420 -17.63 1.28 -0.38
N ILE A 421 -16.47 1.50 -1.02
CA ILE A 421 -16.27 1.39 -2.49
C ILE A 421 -15.27 0.32 -2.93
N GLY A 422 -14.70 -0.43 -1.99
CA GLY A 422 -13.73 -1.48 -2.32
C GLY A 422 -12.81 -1.87 -1.19
N THR A 423 -11.96 -2.84 -1.48
CA THR A 423 -10.87 -3.27 -0.59
C THR A 423 -9.54 -3.35 -1.34
N SER A 424 -8.43 -3.18 -0.63
CA SER A 424 -7.07 -3.41 -1.13
C SER A 424 -6.22 -4.06 -0.04
N PRO A 425 -6.07 -5.38 -0.03
CA PRO A 425 -5.25 -6.05 0.97
C PRO A 425 -3.79 -5.63 0.86
N TRP A 426 -3.10 -5.66 1.99
CA TRP A 426 -1.67 -5.47 2.07
C TRP A 426 -0.98 -6.82 2.31
N ALA A 427 -0.03 -7.22 1.47
CA ALA A 427 0.26 -6.68 0.13
C ALA A 427 0.66 -7.82 -0.82
N TYR A 428 0.65 -7.57 -2.13
CA TYR A 428 0.99 -8.61 -3.08
C TYR A 428 2.50 -8.89 -3.09
N GLY A 429 2.88 -10.05 -2.57
CA GLY A 429 4.27 -10.57 -2.62
C GLY A 429 4.55 -11.36 -3.90
N GLY A 430 3.50 -11.87 -4.54
CA GLY A 430 3.58 -12.52 -5.85
C GLY A 430 4.42 -13.81 -5.81
N VAL A 431 5.41 -13.89 -6.71
CA VAL A 431 6.25 -15.10 -6.88
C VAL A 431 7.44 -15.15 -5.93
N TYR A 432 7.72 -14.06 -5.22
CA TYR A 432 8.77 -14.01 -4.21
C TYR A 432 8.47 -14.95 -3.03
N ARG A 433 9.52 -15.46 -2.39
CA ARG A 433 9.43 -16.22 -1.13
C ARG A 433 10.62 -15.89 -0.20
N PRO A 434 10.43 -15.80 1.12
CA PRO A 434 11.51 -15.60 2.09
C PRO A 434 12.59 -16.68 1.99
N GLU A 435 12.20 -17.92 1.71
CA GLU A 435 13.13 -19.05 1.59
C GLU A 435 14.16 -18.84 0.47
N THR A 436 13.79 -18.20 -0.62
CA THR A 436 14.66 -17.92 -1.78
C THR A 436 15.24 -16.50 -1.76
N GLN A 437 14.99 -15.76 -0.68
CA GLN A 437 15.42 -14.39 -0.53
C GLN A 437 16.92 -14.22 -0.74
N HIS A 438 17.27 -13.23 -1.56
CA HIS A 438 18.63 -12.74 -1.76
C HIS A 438 18.56 -11.24 -2.02
N VAL A 439 19.33 -10.44 -1.29
CA VAL A 439 19.38 -8.99 -1.53
C VAL A 439 19.94 -8.70 -2.93
N ASN A 440 19.34 -7.77 -3.66
CA ASN A 440 19.94 -7.27 -4.90
C ASN A 440 21.17 -6.39 -4.58
N GLU A 441 21.81 -5.86 -5.62
CA GLU A 441 23.00 -4.99 -5.47
C GLU A 441 22.73 -3.69 -4.70
N PHE A 442 21.46 -3.31 -4.52
CA PHE A 442 21.00 -2.16 -3.75
C PHE A 442 20.61 -2.51 -2.31
N GLY A 443 20.83 -3.76 -1.88
CA GLY A 443 20.48 -4.24 -0.55
C GLY A 443 18.99 -4.55 -0.37
N MET A 444 18.20 -4.54 -1.45
CA MET A 444 16.75 -4.70 -1.41
C MET A 444 16.30 -6.13 -1.68
N VAL A 445 15.16 -6.46 -1.08
CA VAL A 445 14.36 -7.62 -1.41
C VAL A 445 12.96 -7.11 -1.71
N TRP A 446 12.54 -7.26 -2.95
CA TRP A 446 11.20 -6.82 -3.36
C TRP A 446 10.17 -7.86 -2.93
N ALA A 447 9.64 -7.68 -1.73
CA ALA A 447 8.48 -8.37 -1.19
C ALA A 447 7.27 -7.42 -1.20
N GLY A 448 6.11 -7.90 -0.77
CA GLY A 448 4.97 -7.07 -0.39
C GLY A 448 5.16 -6.38 0.96
N ASP A 449 6.07 -6.87 1.81
CA ASP A 449 6.48 -6.19 3.05
C ASP A 449 7.64 -5.20 2.75
N PRO A 450 7.53 -3.89 3.05
CA PRO A 450 8.58 -2.90 2.80
C PRO A 450 9.83 -3.10 3.66
N PRO A 451 10.96 -2.44 3.34
CA PRO A 451 12.25 -2.74 3.96
C PRO A 451 12.37 -2.46 5.47
N HIS A 452 11.41 -1.78 6.09
CA HIS A 452 11.30 -1.65 7.56
C HIS A 452 10.61 -2.82 8.25
N GLU A 453 9.99 -3.72 7.49
CA GLU A 453 9.25 -4.89 7.93
C GLU A 453 9.95 -6.17 7.50
N SER A 454 9.53 -7.28 8.11
CA SER A 454 10.06 -8.58 7.79
C SER A 454 9.45 -9.12 6.49
N PRO A 455 10.24 -9.57 5.50
CA PRO A 455 9.71 -10.17 4.28
C PRO A 455 8.93 -11.46 4.59
N GLY A 456 7.67 -11.53 4.17
CA GLY A 456 6.77 -12.64 4.46
C GLY A 456 5.84 -12.42 5.64
N TRP A 457 5.85 -11.23 6.25
CA TRP A 457 4.95 -10.90 7.35
C TRP A 457 3.50 -10.83 6.89
N TYR A 458 3.19 -9.93 5.96
CA TYR A 458 1.85 -9.75 5.42
C TYR A 458 1.71 -10.16 3.96
N ASP A 459 2.80 -10.53 3.28
CA ASP A 459 2.79 -11.03 1.91
C ASP A 459 1.60 -11.94 1.56
N LEU A 460 0.94 -11.60 0.46
CA LEU A 460 0.02 -12.47 -0.28
C LEU A 460 0.80 -13.07 -1.45
N TYR A 461 1.11 -14.35 -1.36
CA TYR A 461 1.75 -15.06 -2.45
C TYR A 461 0.76 -15.46 -3.54
N ASP A 462 1.26 -15.67 -4.75
CA ASP A 462 0.48 -16.11 -5.91
C ASP A 462 -0.32 -17.41 -5.69
N SER A 463 0.19 -18.29 -4.82
CA SER A 463 -0.43 -19.56 -4.45
C SER A 463 -1.33 -19.51 -3.21
N ASP A 464 -1.45 -18.37 -2.53
CA ASP A 464 -2.21 -18.27 -1.28
C ASP A 464 -3.74 -18.20 -1.54
N GLN A 465 -4.51 -18.83 -0.65
CA GLN A 465 -5.97 -18.82 -0.66
C GLN A 465 -6.56 -17.40 -0.56
N ALA A 466 -5.81 -16.44 0.00
CA ALA A 466 -6.16 -15.02 0.00
C ALA A 466 -6.45 -14.48 -1.41
N MET A 467 -5.70 -14.89 -2.43
CA MET A 467 -5.92 -14.45 -3.81
C MET A 467 -7.23 -14.99 -4.39
N ASP A 468 -7.66 -16.19 -3.98
CA ASP A 468 -8.96 -16.75 -4.35
C ASP A 468 -10.12 -16.07 -3.62
N ILE A 469 -9.90 -15.57 -2.40
CA ILE A 469 -10.89 -14.76 -1.68
C ILE A 469 -11.10 -13.42 -2.40
N VAL A 470 -10.02 -12.75 -2.83
CA VAL A 470 -10.10 -11.51 -3.65
C VAL A 470 -10.82 -11.78 -4.97
N HIS A 471 -10.51 -12.89 -5.65
CA HIS A 471 -11.22 -13.26 -6.87
C HIS A 471 -12.72 -13.53 -6.64
N THR A 472 -13.05 -14.15 -5.51
CA THR A 472 -14.45 -14.40 -5.13
C THR A 472 -15.20 -13.09 -4.88
N GLN A 473 -14.58 -12.11 -4.20
CA GLN A 473 -15.12 -10.76 -4.04
C GLN A 473 -15.46 -10.13 -5.39
N GLN A 474 -14.48 -10.12 -6.31
CA GLN A 474 -14.67 -9.55 -7.64
C GLN A 474 -15.87 -10.15 -8.35
N ARG A 475 -15.99 -11.48 -8.36
CA ARG A 475 -17.10 -12.18 -9.03
C ARG A 475 -18.46 -11.87 -8.43
N ILE A 476 -18.54 -11.81 -7.10
CA ILE A 476 -19.79 -11.50 -6.39
C ILE A 476 -20.24 -10.08 -6.72
N ILE A 477 -19.33 -9.11 -6.62
CA ILE A 477 -19.65 -7.70 -6.86
C ILE A 477 -19.96 -7.44 -8.33
N ALA A 478 -19.18 -7.99 -9.26
CA ALA A 478 -19.45 -7.84 -10.70
C ALA A 478 -20.85 -8.35 -11.07
N LYS A 479 -21.25 -9.51 -10.53
CA LYS A 479 -22.61 -10.03 -10.69
C LYS A 479 -23.66 -9.08 -10.10
N TRP A 480 -23.44 -8.61 -8.88
CA TRP A 480 -24.38 -7.69 -8.23
C TRP A 480 -24.53 -6.37 -8.99
N ILE A 481 -23.44 -5.79 -9.50
CA ILE A 481 -23.45 -4.56 -10.31
C ILE A 481 -24.20 -4.81 -11.63
N ALA A 482 -24.00 -5.96 -12.28
CA ALA A 482 -24.74 -6.28 -13.51
C ALA A 482 -26.26 -6.36 -13.29
N GLU A 483 -26.69 -6.80 -12.10
CA GLU A 483 -28.10 -6.94 -11.72
C GLU A 483 -28.73 -5.62 -11.20
N ASN A 484 -27.95 -4.78 -10.51
CA ASN A 484 -28.47 -3.62 -9.75
C ASN A 484 -27.93 -2.25 -10.22
N GLY A 485 -26.77 -2.22 -10.88
CA GLY A 485 -26.02 -0.99 -11.18
C GLY A 485 -26.53 -0.17 -12.37
N LYS A 486 -27.52 -0.66 -13.14
CA LYS A 486 -28.12 0.07 -14.27
C LYS A 486 -29.24 1.03 -13.88
N ASN A 487 -29.77 0.91 -12.66
CA ASN A 487 -30.92 1.71 -12.20
C ASN A 487 -30.54 3.09 -11.65
N SER A 488 -29.27 3.47 -11.61
CA SER A 488 -28.79 4.74 -11.03
C SER A 488 -28.47 5.83 -12.06
N THR A 489 -28.68 5.61 -13.36
CA THR A 489 -28.56 6.68 -14.37
C THR A 489 -29.84 7.51 -14.44
N GLY A 490 -30.08 8.28 -13.38
CA GLY A 490 -31.06 9.37 -13.37
C GLY A 490 -30.33 10.70 -13.59
N TYR A 491 -30.47 11.22 -14.81
CA TYR A 491 -30.10 12.55 -15.33
C TYR A 491 -28.74 12.71 -16.01
#